data_AF-A0A7C3D398-F1
#
_entry.id   AF-A0A7C3D398-F1
#
_cell.length_a   1.000
_cell.length_b   1.000
_cell.length_c   1.000
_cell.angle_alpha   90.00
_cell.angle_beta   90.00
_cell.angle_gamma   90.00
#
_symmetry.space_group_name_H-M   'P 1'
#
loop_
_entity.id
_entity.type
_entity.pdbx_description
1 polymer ?
#
loop_
_entity_poly.entity_id
_entity_poly.type
_entity_poly.pdbx_seq_one_letter_code
_entity_poly.pdbx_strand_id
1 'polypeptide(L)'
;MNALDTLLTLSFISVVYSWVFGARARCGWIVTLSHAAQLLALAWMNGLVYADLPRVESAFVMHFMGERLHWGFDALSWFFALITL
;
A
#
# COMPACT_ATOMS: atom_id res chain seq x y z
N MET A 1 11.65 -7.77 -1.66
CA MET A 1 10.53 -6.81 -1.54
C MET A 1 9.46 -7.51 -0.75
N ASN A 2 9.13 -7.01 0.44
CA ASN A 2 8.04 -7.55 1.24
C ASN A 2 6.70 -7.17 0.59
N ALA A 3 5.63 -7.90 0.91
CA ALA A 3 4.29 -7.63 0.38
C ALA A 3 3.85 -6.17 0.62
N LEU A 4 4.29 -5.59 1.73
CA LEU A 4 4.07 -4.19 2.07
C LEU A 4 4.82 -3.21 1.14
N ASP A 5 6.05 -3.51 0.75
CA ASP A 5 6.81 -2.67 -0.20
C ASP A 5 6.09 -2.62 -1.55
N THR A 6 5.49 -3.74 -1.96
CA THR A 6 4.69 -3.83 -3.19
C THR A 6 3.45 -2.95 -3.09
N LEU A 7 2.71 -2.99 -1.97
CA LEU A 7 1.55 -2.12 -1.73
C LEU A 7 1.92 -0.63 -1.73
N LEU A 8 2.99 -0.25 -1.02
CA LEU A 8 3.47 1.12 -0.97
C LEU A 8 3.85 1.63 -2.37
N THR A 9 4.54 0.80 -3.15
CA THR A 9 4.92 1.14 -4.52
C THR A 9 3.68 1.29 -5.42
N LEU A 10 2.70 0.38 -5.31
CA LEU A 10 1.46 0.42 -6.10
C LEU A 10 0.60 1.64 -5.75
N SER A 11 0.55 2.01 -4.47
CA SER A 11 -0.12 3.22 -3.97
C SER A 11 0.57 4.49 -4.47
N PHE A 12 1.89 4.53 -4.40
CA PHE A 12 2.65 5.66 -4.93
C PHE A 12 2.44 5.83 -6.44
N ILE A 13 2.50 4.74 -7.20
CA ILE A 13 2.26 4.77 -8.66
C ILE A 13 0.84 5.24 -8.97
N SER A 14 -0.18 4.77 -8.25
CA SER A 14 -1.57 5.19 -8.50
C SER A 14 -1.76 6.69 -8.25
N VAL A 15 -1.14 7.24 -7.20
CA VAL A 15 -1.18 8.68 -6.89
C VAL A 15 -0.44 9.50 -7.93
N VAL A 16 0.77 9.09 -8.31
CA VAL A 16 1.53 9.78 -9.37
C VAL A 16 0.76 9.75 -10.69
N TYR A 17 0.16 8.61 -11.03
CA TYR A 17 -0.63 8.46 -12.25
C TYR A 17 -1.88 9.35 -12.23
N SER A 18 -2.63 9.37 -11.13
CA SER A 18 -3.82 10.21 -10.99
C SER A 18 -3.46 11.70 -11.03
N TRP A 19 -2.31 12.08 -10.48
CA TRP A 19 -1.83 13.47 -10.53
C TRP A 19 -1.43 13.90 -11.94
N VAL A 20 -0.71 13.05 -12.69
CA VAL A 20 -0.25 13.38 -14.05
C VAL A 20 -1.38 13.34 -15.08
N PHE A 21 -2.33 12.40 -14.94
CA PHE A 21 -3.35 12.14 -15.95
C PHE A 21 -4.79 12.47 -15.52
N GLY A 22 -5.00 12.99 -14.30
CA GLY A 22 -6.32 13.19 -13.70
C GLY A 22 -7.30 14.04 -14.50
N ALA A 23 -6.81 14.95 -15.36
CA ALA A 23 -7.66 15.76 -16.23
C ALA A 23 -8.23 15.00 -17.45
N ARG A 24 -7.81 13.75 -17.71
CA ARG A 24 -8.28 12.95 -18.84
C ARG A 24 -9.43 12.03 -18.41
N ALA A 25 -10.52 12.02 -19.18
CA ALA A 25 -11.70 11.19 -18.93
C ALA A 25 -11.42 9.67 -18.77
N ARG A 26 -10.30 9.16 -19.33
CA ARG A 26 -9.88 7.76 -19.21
C ARG A 26 -9.05 7.46 -17.95
N CYS A 27 -8.66 8.47 -17.19
CA CYS A 27 -7.86 8.31 -15.97
C CYS A 27 -8.66 7.60 -14.87
N GLY A 28 -9.98 7.81 -14.81
CA GLY A 28 -10.85 7.17 -13.82
C GLY A 28 -10.74 5.65 -13.83
N TRP A 29 -10.82 5.03 -15.01
CA TRP A 29 -10.71 3.56 -15.14
C TRP A 29 -9.37 3.00 -14.69
N ILE A 30 -8.27 3.72 -14.96
CA ILE A 30 -6.93 3.28 -14.58
C ILE A 30 -6.73 3.41 -13.08
N VAL A 31 -7.29 4.48 -12.48
CA VAL A 31 -7.32 4.65 -11.02
C VAL A 31 -8.15 3.55 -10.36
N THR A 32 -9.34 3.24 -10.89
CA THR A 32 -10.16 2.12 -10.40
C THR A 32 -9.43 0.77 -10.48
N LEU A 33 -8.76 0.48 -11.60
CA LEU A 33 -7.95 -0.74 -11.75
C LEU A 33 -6.79 -0.77 -10.76
N SER A 34 -6.14 0.37 -10.51
CA SER A 34 -5.05 0.45 -9.54
C SER A 34 -5.52 0.21 -8.09
N HIS A 35 -6.69 0.73 -7.71
CA HIS A 35 -7.30 0.44 -6.41
C HIS A 35 -7.76 -1.02 -6.30
N ALA A 36 -8.29 -1.61 -7.37
CA ALA A 36 -8.62 -3.04 -7.39
C ALA A 36 -7.37 -3.92 -7.20
N ALA A 37 -6.24 -3.55 -7.82
CA ALA A 37 -4.97 -4.22 -7.62
C ALA A 37 -4.44 -4.07 -6.18
N GLN A 38 -4.59 -2.89 -5.57
CA GLN A 38 -4.26 -2.65 -4.16
C GLN A 38 -5.14 -3.49 -3.22
N LEU A 39 -6.43 -3.62 -3.52
CA LEU A 39 -7.36 -4.45 -2.75
C LEU A 39 -6.96 -5.93 -2.80
N LEU A 40 -6.58 -6.45 -3.97
CA LEU A 40 -6.11 -7.83 -4.11
C LEU A 40 -4.81 -8.07 -3.34
N ALA A 41 -3.87 -7.13 -3.37
CA ALA A 41 -2.65 -7.21 -2.61
C ALA A 41 -2.90 -7.15 -1.08
N LEU A 42 -3.85 -6.33 -0.62
CA LEU A 42 -4.31 -6.34 0.78
C LEU A 42 -4.99 -7.66 1.16
N ALA A 43 -5.86 -8.20 0.30
CA ALA A 43 -6.51 -9.47 0.54
C ALA A 43 -5.49 -10.63 0.66
N TRP A 44 -4.42 -10.60 -0.12
CA TRP A 44 -3.30 -11.54 0.00
C TRP A 44 -2.56 -11.36 1.33
N MET A 45 -2.35 -10.12 1.79
CA MET A 45 -1.69 -9.84 3.07
C MET A 45 -2.53 -10.24 4.29
N ASN A 46 -3.85 -10.37 4.16
CA ASN A 46 -4.71 -10.93 5.20
C ASN A 46 -4.21 -12.31 5.67
N GLY A 47 -3.81 -13.16 4.71
CA GLY A 47 -3.29 -14.49 5.01
C GLY A 47 -1.93 -14.48 5.73
N LEU A 48 -1.18 -13.37 5.70
CA LEU A 48 0.13 -13.26 6.34
C LEU A 48 0.02 -12.65 7.75
N VAL A 49 -0.89 -11.70 7.93
CA VAL A 49 -1.07 -10.95 9.19
C VAL A 49 -1.84 -11.77 10.24
N TYR A 50 -2.74 -12.67 9.82
CA TYR A 50 -3.48 -13.53 10.74
C TYR A 50 -2.87 -14.92 10.96
N ALA A 51 -1.93 -15.36 10.11
CA ALA A 51 -1.41 -16.72 10.17
C ALA A 51 -0.18 -16.88 11.08
N ASP A 52 0.84 -16.00 11.02
CA ASP A 52 2.11 -16.28 11.72
C ASP A 52 3.01 -15.07 12.04
N LEU A 53 2.71 -13.85 11.57
CA LEU A 53 3.56 -12.68 11.77
C LEU A 53 2.77 -11.53 12.42
N PRO A 54 3.07 -11.15 13.68
CA PRO A 54 2.34 -10.08 14.37
C PRO A 54 2.54 -8.71 13.72
N ARG A 55 3.62 -8.55 12.92
CA ARG A 55 3.99 -7.31 12.23
C ARG A 55 4.74 -7.62 10.93
N VAL A 56 4.27 -7.07 9.82
CA VAL A 56 4.99 -7.08 8.54
C VAL A 56 5.74 -5.76 8.40
N GLU A 57 7.06 -5.80 8.44
CA GLU A 57 7.91 -4.60 8.30
C GLU A 57 8.29 -4.35 6.84
N SER A 58 8.28 -3.08 6.44
CA SER A 58 8.81 -2.62 5.16
C SER A 58 10.33 -2.72 5.13
N ALA A 59 10.89 -3.04 3.97
CA ALA A 59 12.32 -2.80 3.73
C ALA A 59 12.62 -1.31 3.50
N PHE A 60 11.59 -0.48 3.30
CA PHE A 60 11.74 0.96 3.14
C PHE A 60 11.96 1.61 4.50
N VAL A 61 13.10 2.29 4.66
CA VAL A 61 13.49 2.98 5.89
C VAL A 61 13.84 4.41 5.52
N MET A 62 13.18 5.37 6.15
CA MET A 62 13.56 6.78 6.06
C MET A 62 14.29 7.21 7.33
N HIS A 63 15.37 7.93 7.17
CA HIS A 63 16.06 8.57 8.28
C HIS A 63 15.56 10.01 8.41
N PHE A 64 14.93 10.34 9.54
CA PHE A 64 14.47 11.69 9.83
C PHE A 64 15.03 12.14 11.17
N MET A 65 15.74 13.27 11.19
CA MET A 65 16.42 13.81 12.38
C MET A 65 17.30 12.80 13.13
N GLY A 66 17.97 11.90 12.40
CA GLY A 66 18.86 10.88 12.99
C GLY A 66 18.14 9.60 13.44
N GLU A 67 16.81 9.59 13.48
CA GLU A 67 16.01 8.43 13.83
C GLU A 67 15.58 7.61 12.60
N ARG A 68 15.49 6.29 12.76
CA ARG A 68 15.06 5.36 11.71
C ARG A 68 13.54 5.18 11.73
N LEU A 69 12.85 5.89 10.84
CA LEU A 69 11.44 5.63 10.57
C LEU A 69 11.30 4.39 9.69
N HIS A 70 10.54 3.43 10.20
CA HIS A 70 10.19 2.18 9.53
C HIS A 70 8.66 2.10 9.40
N TRP A 71 8.18 1.64 8.25
CA TRP A 71 6.77 1.32 8.09
C TRP A 71 6.52 -0.12 8.56
N GLY A 72 5.69 -0.26 9.59
CA GLY A 72 5.20 -1.54 10.07
C GLY A 72 3.71 -1.67 9.80
N PHE A 73 3.26 -2.90 9.61
CA PHE A 73 1.86 -3.18 9.28
C PHE A 73 1.36 -4.38 10.04
N ASP A 74 0.38 -4.08 10.88
CA ASP A 74 -0.25 -5.02 11.81
C ASP A 74 -1.72 -5.25 11.40
N ALA A 75 -2.41 -6.17 12.07
CA ALA A 75 -3.81 -6.51 11.79
C ALA A 75 -4.76 -5.29 11.84
N LEU A 76 -4.51 -4.36 12.75
CA LEU A 76 -5.29 -3.13 12.87
C LEU A 76 -5.01 -2.16 11.70
N SER A 77 -3.74 -2.01 11.31
CA SER A 77 -3.35 -1.21 10.14
C SER A 77 -3.94 -1.76 8.84
N TRP A 78 -4.06 -3.09 8.74
CA TRP A 78 -4.71 -3.75 7.62
C TRP A 78 -6.18 -3.38 7.49
N PHE A 79 -6.93 -3.38 8.60
CA PHE A 79 -8.34 -2.99 8.59
C PHE A 79 -8.54 -1.53 8.15
N PHE A 80 -7.68 -0.61 8.63
CA PHE A 80 -7.71 0.79 8.19
C PHE A 80 -7.35 0.96 6.72
N ALA A 81 -6.37 0.21 6.22
CA ALA A 81 -6.02 0.22 4.80
C ALA A 81 -7.18 -0.26 3.92
N LEU A 82 -7.95 -1.24 4.39
CA LEU A 82 -9.10 -1.78 3.66
C LEU A 82 -10.26 -0.77 3.56
N ILE A 83 -10.51 0.00 4.62
CA ILE A 83 -11.53 1.08 4.62
C ILE A 83 -11.12 2.25 3.72
N THR A 84 -9.81 2.48 3.56
CA THR A 84 -9.29 3.62 2.79
C THR A 84 -9.43 3.42 1.28
N LEU A 85 -9.47 2.17 0.81
CA LEU A 85 -9.70 1.80 -0.59
C LEU A 85 -11.20 1.77 -0.91
#